data_AF-A0A163DFS2-F1
#
_entry.id   AF-A0A163DFS2-F1
#
_cell.length_a   1.000
_cell.length_b   1.000
_cell.length_c   1.000
_cell.angle_alpha   90.00
_cell.angle_beta   90.00
_cell.angle_gamma   90.00
#
_symmetry.space_group_name_H-M   'P 1'
#
loop_
_entity.id
_entity.type
_entity.pdbx_description
1 polymer ?
#
loop_
_entity_poly.entity_id
_entity_poly.type
_entity_poly.pdbx_seq_one_letter_code
_entity_poly.pdbx_strand_id
1 'polypeptide(L)' 'MSISLTPGPDGLYTLCDAFGGRTRTYVTAPEFIEQTLGADEFAALAPEQLIRLAQACRDAAVPHAEDLVYFSPPV' A
#
# COMPACT_ATOMS: atom_id res chain seq x y z
N MET A 1 10.50 -8.32 9.25
CA MET A 1 9.74 -7.57 8.22
C MET A 1 8.68 -6.80 8.97
N SER A 2 8.65 -5.48 8.83
CA SER A 2 7.62 -4.65 9.46
C SER A 2 6.85 -3.95 8.37
N ILE A 3 5.53 -4.13 8.33
CA ILE A 3 4.64 -3.42 7.42
C ILE A 3 3.63 -2.66 8.24
N SER A 4 3.39 -1.40 7.88
CA SER A 4 2.40 -0.55 8.53
C SER A 4 1.63 0.23 7.48
N LEU A 5 0.33 0.40 7.73
CA LEU A 5 -0.57 1.21 6.93
C LEU A 5 -1.03 2.38 7.78
N THR A 6 -0.82 3.61 7.31
CA THR A 6 -1.18 4.82 8.04
C THR A 6 -2.11 5.69 7.19
N PRO A 7 -3.27 6.14 7.70
CA PRO A 7 -4.11 7.07 6.98
C PRO A 7 -3.43 8.44 6.86
N GLY A 8 -3.47 9.02 5.66
CA GLY A 8 -2.98 10.34 5.34
C GLY A 8 -4.09 11.40 5.34
N PRO A 9 -3.72 12.69 5.27
CA PRO A 9 -4.67 13.81 5.35
C PRO A 9 -5.63 13.90 4.16
N ASP A 10 -5.25 13.36 3.00
CA ASP A 10 -6.00 13.47 1.75
C ASP A 10 -6.93 12.27 1.48
N GLY A 11 -7.21 11.45 2.49
CA GLY A 11 -7.99 10.21 2.35
C GLY A 11 -7.21 9.05 1.73
N LEU A 12 -5.93 9.24 1.46
CA LEU A 12 -5.01 8.20 0.99
C LEU A 12 -4.37 7.47 2.16
N TYR A 13 -3.82 6.29 1.89
CA TYR A 13 -3.06 5.52 2.86
C TYR A 13 -1.59 5.43 2.47
N THR A 14 -0.73 5.55 3.47
CA THR A 14 0.71 5.34 3.33
C THR A 14 1.06 3.95 3.84
N LEU A 15 1.61 3.11 2.97
CA LEU A 15 2.10 1.79 3.29
C LEU A 15 3.63 1.82 3.37
N CYS A 16 4.17 1.51 4.54
CA CYS A 16 5.60 1.40 4.76
C CYS A 16 5.99 -0.07 4.93
N ASP A 17 6.90 -0.56 4.10
CA ASP A 17 7.51 -1.90 4.17
C ASP A 17 9.00 -1.78 4.51
N ALA A 18 9.39 -2.28 5.68
CA ALA A 18 10.78 -2.37 6.13
C ALA A 18 11.27 -3.82 6.10
N PHE A 19 12.17 -4.10 5.15
CA PHE A 19 12.78 -5.41 4.96
C PHE A 19 14.29 -5.30 4.69
N GLY A 20 15.10 -6.04 5.46
CA GLY A 20 16.53 -6.15 5.22
C GLY A 20 17.31 -4.83 5.24
N GLY A 21 16.91 -3.87 6.09
CA GLY A 21 17.55 -2.56 6.20
C GLY A 21 17.16 -1.56 5.10
N ARG A 22 16.23 -1.92 4.21
CA ARG A 22 15.62 -1.01 3.23
C ARG A 22 14.17 -0.73 3.63
N THR A 23 13.77 0.52 3.49
CA THR A 23 12.38 0.95 3.69
C THR A 23 11.80 1.38 2.35
N ARG A 24 10.64 0.83 1.99
CA ARG A 24 9.85 1.24 0.83
C ARG A 24 8.55 1.86 1.33
N THR A 25 8.17 2.96 0.71
CA THR A 25 6.95 3.69 1.06
C THR A 25 6.10 3.77 -0.19
N TYR A 26 4.83 3.37 -0.07
CA TYR A 26 3.84 3.45 -1.13
C TYR A 26 2.68 4.32 -0.65
N VAL A 27 2.11 5.10 -1.56
CA VAL A 27 0.85 5.80 -1.32
C VAL A 27 -0.23 5.10 -2.13
N THR A 28 -1.32 4.73 -1.47
CA THR A 28 -2.39 3.93 -2.07
C THR A 28 -3.75 4.47 -1.67
N ALA A 29 -4.69 4.43 -2.60
CA ALA A 29 -6.06 4.86 -2.38
C ALA A 29 -6.87 3.75 -1.66
N PRO A 30 -7.89 4.10 -0.85
CA PRO A 30 -8.74 3.12 -0.16
C PRO A 30 -9.36 2.10 -1.13
N GLU A 31 -9.78 2.53 -2.32
CA GLU A 31 -10.39 1.68 -3.33
C GLU A 31 -9.43 0.58 -3.81
N PHE A 32 -8.13 0.88 -3.88
CA PHE A 32 -7.11 -0.12 -4.24
C PHE A 32 -6.94 -1.15 -3.12
N ILE A 33 -7.04 -0.73 -1.86
CA ILE A 33 -6.96 -1.63 -0.71
C ILE A 33 -8.20 -2.53 -0.66
N GLU A 34 -9.38 -1.95 -0.83
CA GLU A 34 -10.67 -2.66 -0.95
C GLU A 34 -10.62 -3.72 -2.06
N GLN A 35 -10.17 -3.35 -3.26
CA GLN A 35 -10.04 -4.29 -4.38
C GLN A 35 -9.03 -5.41 -4.09
N THR A 36 -7.92 -5.10 -3.42
CA THR A 36 -6.85 -6.06 -3.13
C THR A 36 -7.22 -7.03 -2.01
N LEU A 37 -7.91 -6.54 -0.98
CA LEU A 37 -8.15 -7.29 0.26
C LEU A 37 -9.61 -7.73 0.44
N GLY A 38 -10.55 -7.15 -0.31
CA GLY A 38 -11.98 -7.36 -0.14
C GLY A 38 -12.50 -6.91 1.23
N ALA A 39 -11.90 -5.85 1.80
CA ALA A 39 -12.18 -5.38 3.15
C ALA A 39 -12.56 -3.89 3.15
N ASP A 40 -13.64 -3.53 3.83
CA ASP A 40 -14.11 -2.14 3.97
C ASP A 40 -13.47 -1.42 5.19
N GLU A 41 -12.84 -2.17 6.11
CA GLU A 41 -12.22 -1.62 7.32
C GLU A 41 -10.70 -1.79 7.32
N PHE A 42 -9.96 -0.71 7.05
CA PHE A 42 -8.50 -0.73 6.96
C PHE A 42 -7.77 -0.46 8.30
N ALA A 43 -8.51 -0.15 9.36
CA ALA A 43 -7.95 0.23 10.65
C ALA A 43 -7.26 -0.92 11.41
N ALA A 44 -7.59 -2.18 11.06
CA ALA A 44 -7.11 -3.36 11.76
C ALA A 44 -6.76 -4.51 10.80
N LEU A 45 -6.00 -4.22 9.74
CA LEU A 45 -5.54 -5.27 8.82
C LEU A 45 -4.63 -6.27 9.52
N ALA A 46 -4.89 -7.56 9.32
CA ALA A 46 -4.02 -8.64 9.78
C ALA A 46 -2.65 -8.58 9.08
N PRO A 47 -1.58 -9.11 9.69
CA PRO A 47 -0.24 -9.13 9.08
C PRO A 47 -0.21 -9.71 7.67
N GLU A 48 -0.99 -10.77 7.41
CA GLU A 48 -1.08 -11.42 6.10
C GLU A 48 -1.71 -10.51 5.04
N GLN A 49 -2.70 -9.70 5.44
CA GLN A 49 -3.33 -8.71 4.57
C GLN A 49 -2.38 -7.57 4.24
N LEU A 50 -1.62 -7.08 5.22
CA LEU A 50 -0.57 -6.07 5.00
C LEU A 50 0.52 -6.56 4.06
N ILE A 51 0.92 -7.84 4.15
CA ILE A 51 1.89 -8.46 3.23
C ILE A 51 1.34 -8.51 1.80
N ARG A 52 0.09 -8.95 1.62
CA ARG A 52 -0.56 -8.98 0.31
C ARG A 52 -0.67 -7.59 -0.31
N LEU A 53 -1.06 -6.60 0.50
CA LEU A 53 -1.14 -5.21 0.05
C LEU A 53 0.24 -4.66 -0.35
N ALA A 54 1.29 -4.94 0.42
CA ALA A 54 2.66 -4.53 0.09
C ALA A 54 3.18 -5.15 -1.21
N GLN A 55 2.83 -6.43 -1.46
CA GLN A 55 3.14 -7.09 -2.73
C GLN A 55 2.37 -6.45 -3.88
N ALA A 56 1.07 -6.21 -3.73
CA ALA A 56 0.26 -5.56 -4.76
C ALA A 56 0.75 -4.14 -5.08
N CYS A 57 1.06 -3.33 -4.07
CA CYS A 57 1.64 -1.99 -4.27
C CYS A 57 2.99 -2.07 -4.98
N ARG A 58 3.83 -3.06 -4.66
CA ARG A 58 5.13 -3.27 -5.32
C ARG A 58 4.96 -3.68 -6.78
N ASP A 59 4.06 -4.61 -7.06
CA ASP A 59 3.84 -5.12 -8.42
C ASP A 59 3.19 -4.04 -9.31
N ALA A 60 2.28 -3.23 -8.74
CA ALA A 60 1.69 -2.08 -9.41
C ALA A 60 2.71 -0.94 -9.64
N ALA A 61 3.61 -0.68 -8.68
CA ALA A 61 4.69 0.31 -8.78
C ALA A 61 5.74 0.01 -9.86
N VAL A 62 5.75 -1.20 -10.43
CA VAL A 62 6.64 -1.58 -11.52
C VAL A 62 5.85 -1.55 -12.83
N PRO A 63 5.85 -0.40 -13.53
CA PRO A 63 6.59 -0.36 -14.78
C PRO A 63 7.34 0.97 -14.99
N HIS A 64 8.68 0.90 -14.95
CA HIS A 64 9.64 1.98 -15.17
C HIS A 64 9.78 3.02 -14.04
N ALA A 65 11.02 3.11 -13.54
CA ALA A 65 11.62 4.22 -12.79
C ALA A 65 11.07 4.51 -11.38
N GLU A 66 11.93 4.17 -10.41
CA GLU A 66 12.34 5.03 -9.30
C GLU A 66 11.65 6.40 -9.23
N ASP A 67 10.54 6.48 -8.48
CA ASP A 67 10.10 7.60 -7.63
C ASP A 67 8.63 7.37 -7.26
N LEU A 68 8.17 7.95 -6.14
CA LEU A 68 6.83 7.81 -5.57
C LEU A 68 5.71 7.72 -6.63
N VAL A 69 5.18 6.52 -6.85
CA VAL A 69 4.07 6.30 -7.78
C VAL A 69 2.76 6.49 -7.02
N TYR A 70 2.06 7.58 -7.34
CA TYR A 70 0.69 7.85 -6.91
C TYR A 70 -0.26 6.96 -7.70
N PHE A 71 -1.02 6.11 -7.01
CA PHE A 71 -2.06 5.28 -7.64
C PHE A 71 -3.44 5.83 -7.30
N SER A 72 -4.11 6.38 -8.32
CA SER A 72 -5.56 6.55 -8.35
C SER A 72 -6.10 5.69 -9.49
N PRO A 73 -7.11 4.84 -9.28
CA PRO A 73 -7.75 4.15 -10.38
C PRO A 73 -8.38 5.16 -11.36
N PRO A 74 -8.44 4.85 -12.67
CA PRO A 74 -9.19 5.65 -13.63
C PRO A 74 -10.69 5.51 -13.35
N VAL A 75 -11.37 6.65 -13.24
CA VAL A 75 -12.83 6.79 -13.12
C VAL A 75 -13.51 6.29 -14.40
#